data_AF-A0A521SVS0-F1
#
_entry.id   AF-A0A521SVS0-F1
#
_cell.length_a   1.000
_cell.length_b   1.000
_cell.length_c   1.000
_cell.angle_alpha   90.00
_cell.angle_beta   90.00
_cell.angle_gamma   90.00
#
_symmetry.space_group_name_H-M   'P 1'
#
loop_
_entity.id
_entity.type
_entity.pdbx_description
1 polymer ?
#
loop_
_entity_poly.entity_id
_entity_poly.type
_entity_poly.pdbx_seq_one_letter_code
_entity_poly.pdbx_strand_id
1 'polypeptide(L)'
;VNLIVGIFSQFDLDAPSQDLINSDFVIGSQVSAGRGRLAARLRLLHQSSHLGDEFVLRNPHIVRDEFGFQAIDGLVSYDADLWRVYGGGGYLFFIHDDLDPWAVQGGAEARNRRAARGTFHPVAAVDFNSLQSRNWGVTASAAAGVAWASPTSTRQFRALLVALRGHMPFGQFSRTQKLGNVGVQFQFEF
;
A
#
# COMPACT_ATOMS: atom_id res chain seq x y z
N VAL A 1 -12.91 8.99 -12.22
CA VAL A 1 -12.08 9.63 -11.18
C VAL A 1 -12.55 9.06 -9.86
N ASN A 2 -11.66 8.58 -9.00
CA ASN A 2 -12.04 8.02 -7.70
C ASN A 2 -11.39 8.85 -6.58
N LEU A 3 -12.04 8.89 -5.43
CA LEU A 3 -11.51 9.48 -4.21
C LEU A 3 -10.79 8.42 -3.39
N ILE A 4 -9.70 8.82 -2.74
CA ILE A 4 -8.95 8.00 -1.80
C ILE A 4 -9.10 8.66 -0.45
N VAL A 5 -9.62 7.93 0.53
CA VAL A 5 -9.71 8.37 1.92
C VAL A 5 -9.43 7.16 2.79
N GLY A 6 -8.55 7.30 3.77
CA GLY A 6 -8.22 6.26 4.72
C GLY A 6 -7.58 6.81 5.98
N ILE A 7 -7.84 6.13 7.10
CA ILE A 7 -7.15 6.35 8.36
C ILE A 7 -6.60 4.99 8.78
N PHE A 8 -5.30 4.93 9.06
CA PHE A 8 -4.62 3.71 9.48
C PHE A 8 -4.00 3.94 10.85
N SER A 9 -4.47 3.20 11.86
CA SER A 9 -4.05 3.39 13.24
C SER A 9 -3.33 2.16 13.77
N GLN A 10 -2.26 2.39 14.52
CA GLN A 10 -1.53 1.35 15.24
C GLN A 10 -1.81 1.47 16.74
N PHE A 11 -2.02 0.33 17.40
CA PHE A 11 -2.29 0.26 18.83
C PHE A 11 -1.32 -0.71 19.50
N ASP A 12 -0.86 -0.35 20.71
CA ASP A 12 -0.16 -1.26 21.61
C ASP A 12 -1.21 -2.04 22.40
N LEU A 13 -1.44 -3.30 22.03
CA LEU A 13 -2.47 -4.12 22.66
C LEU A 13 -2.06 -4.69 24.03
N ASP A 14 -0.77 -4.61 24.38
CA ASP A 14 -0.25 -5.05 25.67
C ASP A 14 -0.37 -3.94 26.74
N ALA A 15 -0.56 -2.70 26.30
CA ALA A 15 -0.81 -1.55 27.17
C ALA A 15 -2.17 -1.67 27.90
N PRO A 16 -2.28 -1.21 29.17
CA PRO A 16 -3.53 -1.26 29.95
C PRO A 16 -4.75 -0.62 29.27
N SER A 17 -4.53 0.41 28.46
CA SER A 17 -5.57 1.14 27.72
C SER A 17 -5.59 0.86 26.22
N GLN A 18 -4.83 -0.13 25.75
CA GLN A 18 -4.64 -0.40 24.31
C GLN A 18 -4.19 0.86 23.56
N ASP A 19 -3.10 1.47 24.03
CA ASP A 19 -2.69 2.83 23.68
C ASP A 19 -2.55 3.03 22.16
N LEU A 20 -3.02 4.17 21.67
CA LEU A 20 -2.81 4.57 20.28
C LEU A 20 -1.32 4.93 20.08
N ILE A 21 -0.64 4.24 19.19
CA ILE A 21 0.76 4.52 18.82
C ILE A 21 0.81 5.64 17.79
N ASN A 22 0.13 5.47 16.66
CA ASN A 22 0.01 6.50 15.62
C ASN A 22 -1.27 6.33 14.80
N SER A 23 -1.64 7.40 14.09
CA SER A 23 -2.63 7.37 13.02
C SER A 23 -2.12 8.08 11.78
N ASP A 24 -2.19 7.41 10.64
CA ASP A 24 -1.90 7.97 9.32
C ASP A 24 -3.20 8.31 8.60
N PHE A 25 -3.31 9.57 8.18
CA PHE A 25 -4.44 10.09 7.42
C PHE A 25 -4.02 10.19 5.97
N VAL A 26 -4.78 9.54 5.08
CA VAL A 26 -4.56 9.58 3.63
C VAL A 26 -5.80 10.13 2.97
N ILE A 27 -5.64 11.18 2.18
CA ILE A 27 -6.69 11.73 1.31
C ILE A 27 -6.13 12.01 -0.07
N GLY A 28 -6.93 11.79 -1.10
CA GLY A 28 -6.53 12.17 -2.44
C GLY A 28 -7.51 11.79 -3.51
N SER A 29 -7.02 11.86 -4.74
CA SER A 29 -7.78 11.53 -5.93
C SER A 29 -6.94 10.67 -6.87
N GLN A 30 -7.64 9.86 -7.64
CA GLN A 30 -7.02 9.03 -8.66
C GLN A 30 -7.79 9.08 -9.98
N VAL A 31 -7.02 9.02 -11.05
CA VAL A 31 -7.52 8.77 -12.39
C VAL A 31 -6.88 7.49 -12.91
N SER A 32 -7.68 6.66 -13.57
CA SER A 32 -7.22 5.42 -14.17
C SER A 32 -7.85 5.28 -15.54
N ALA A 33 -7.04 4.84 -16.51
CA ALA A 33 -7.48 4.56 -17.86
C ALA A 33 -6.83 3.28 -18.34
N GLY A 34 -7.52 2.54 -19.20
CA GLY A 34 -6.98 1.31 -19.77
C GLY A 34 -7.57 1.03 -21.14
N ARG A 35 -6.76 0.40 -22.00
CA ARG A 35 -7.16 -0.05 -23.34
C ARG A 35 -6.49 -1.39 -23.63
N GLY A 36 -7.32 -2.41 -23.88
CA GLY A 36 -6.87 -3.75 -24.25
C GLY A 36 -6.07 -4.42 -23.13
N ARG A 37 -4.75 -4.48 -23.29
CA ARG A 37 -3.81 -5.08 -22.33
C ARG A 37 -3.06 -4.06 -21.47
N LEU A 38 -3.21 -2.77 -21.77
CA LEU A 38 -2.52 -1.70 -21.04
C LEU A 38 -3.49 -0.97 -20.13
N ALA A 39 -3.05 -0.66 -18.92
CA ALA A 39 -3.75 0.24 -18.02
C ALA A 39 -2.76 1.12 -17.25
N ALA A 40 -3.15 2.35 -16.98
CA ALA A 40 -2.38 3.32 -16.23
C ALA A 40 -3.24 3.95 -15.13
N ARG A 41 -2.58 4.31 -14.02
CA ARG A 41 -3.16 5.05 -12.91
C ARG A 41 -2.26 6.24 -12.59
N LEU A 42 -2.85 7.39 -12.33
CA LEU A 42 -2.19 8.55 -11.73
C LEU A 42 -2.94 8.91 -10.44
N ARG A 43 -2.19 9.24 -9.39
CA ARG A 43 -2.70 9.65 -8.07
C ARG A 43 -2.12 11.00 -7.67
N LEU A 44 -2.94 11.78 -7.00
CA LEU A 44 -2.55 12.91 -6.17
C LEU A 44 -3.00 12.63 -4.75
N LEU A 45 -2.06 12.60 -3.81
CA LEU A 45 -2.29 12.19 -2.42
C LEU A 45 -1.76 13.24 -1.47
N HIS A 46 -2.42 13.37 -0.33
CA HIS A 46 -1.90 13.96 0.89
C HIS A 46 -1.86 12.86 1.96
N GLN A 47 -0.74 12.80 2.67
CA GLN A 47 -0.56 11.95 3.83
C GLN A 47 -0.05 12.79 5.00
N SER A 48 -0.65 12.64 6.17
CA SER A 48 -0.12 13.13 7.44
C SER A 48 -0.13 12.01 8.48
N SER A 49 0.76 12.10 9.46
CA SER A 49 0.85 11.16 10.57
C SER A 49 0.85 11.89 11.90
N HIS A 50 0.14 11.34 12.87
CA HIS A 50 0.09 11.87 14.22
C HIS A 50 0.32 10.73 15.23
N LEU A 51 1.24 10.95 16.17
CA LEU A 51 1.43 10.05 17.31
C LEU A 51 0.22 10.17 18.25
N GLY A 52 -0.17 9.05 18.87
CA GLY A 52 -1.14 9.07 19.96
C GLY A 52 -0.56 9.74 21.21
N ASP A 53 -1.40 10.41 21.97
CA ASP A 53 -0.99 11.15 23.17
C ASP A 53 -0.56 10.20 24.29
N GLU A 54 -1.22 9.05 24.47
CA GLU A 54 -0.77 8.06 25.46
C GLU A 54 0.62 7.53 25.14
N PHE A 55 0.91 7.28 23.85
CA PHE A 55 2.23 6.84 23.41
C PHE A 55 3.31 7.89 23.69
N VAL A 56 3.04 9.18 23.46
CA VAL A 56 3.99 10.27 23.77
C VAL A 56 4.20 10.40 25.29
N LEU A 57 3.13 10.32 26.09
CA LEU A 57 3.22 10.42 27.56
C LEU A 57 4.03 9.27 28.17
N ARG A 58 3.94 8.06 27.61
CA ARG A 58 4.72 6.91 28.08
C ARG A 58 6.15 6.87 27.55
N ASN A 59 6.42 7.60 26.46
CA ASN A 59 7.74 7.65 25.83
C ASN A 59 8.27 9.10 25.77
N PRO A 60 8.60 9.72 26.92
CA PRO A 60 8.97 11.14 26.99
C PRO A 60 10.26 11.50 26.24
N HIS A 61 11.02 10.49 25.81
CA HIS A 61 12.23 10.64 25.00
C HIS A 61 11.94 10.69 23.48
N ILE A 62 10.73 10.37 23.06
CA ILE A 62 10.32 10.46 21.65
C ILE A 62 9.96 11.91 21.34
N VAL A 63 10.67 12.49 20.38
CA VAL A 63 10.34 13.80 19.83
C VAL A 63 9.26 13.61 18.76
N ARG A 64 8.13 14.29 18.92
CA ARG A 64 7.05 14.30 17.93
C ARG A 64 7.55 14.93 16.64
N ASP A 65 7.47 14.19 15.55
CA ASP A 65 7.77 14.66 14.19
C ASP A 65 6.46 15.03 13.47
N GLU A 66 6.46 16.13 12.71
CA GLU A 66 5.30 16.50 11.89
C GLU A 66 5.40 15.80 10.54
N PHE A 67 5.33 14.47 10.56
CA PHE A 67 5.48 13.67 9.35
C PHE A 67 4.27 13.87 8.42
N GLY A 68 4.50 14.58 7.31
CA GLY A 68 3.47 14.80 6.30
C GLY A 68 4.03 15.23 4.95
N PHE A 69 3.39 14.77 3.87
CA PHE A 69 3.74 15.10 2.50
C PHE A 69 2.51 15.09 1.58
N GLN A 70 2.67 15.65 0.39
CA GLN A 70 1.83 15.35 -0.76
C GLN A 70 2.65 14.58 -1.78
N ALA A 71 1.98 13.77 -2.58
CA ALA A 71 2.63 12.96 -3.59
C ALA A 71 1.82 12.96 -4.88
N ILE A 72 2.54 12.97 -5.99
CA ILE A 72 2.02 12.59 -7.29
C ILE A 72 2.72 11.30 -7.72
N ASP A 73 1.95 10.25 -7.99
CA ASP A 73 2.49 8.95 -8.42
C ASP A 73 1.72 8.36 -9.58
N GLY A 74 2.44 7.64 -10.44
CA GLY A 74 1.90 6.98 -11.60
C GLY A 74 2.38 5.54 -11.72
N LEU A 75 1.47 4.64 -12.11
CA LEU A 75 1.80 3.26 -12.46
C LEU A 75 1.22 2.93 -13.84
N VAL A 76 1.98 2.16 -14.61
CA VAL A 76 1.53 1.54 -15.86
C VAL A 76 1.61 0.03 -15.72
N SER A 77 0.65 -0.68 -16.31
CA SER A 77 0.57 -2.14 -16.26
C SER A 77 0.32 -2.73 -17.65
N TYR A 78 0.83 -3.94 -17.85
CA TYR A 78 0.57 -4.79 -19.01
C TYR A 78 0.01 -6.14 -18.55
N ASP A 79 -1.13 -6.52 -19.11
CA ASP A 79 -1.86 -7.75 -18.79
C ASP A 79 -1.74 -8.76 -19.95
N ALA A 80 -1.05 -9.87 -19.68
CA ALA A 80 -0.80 -10.95 -20.63
C ALA A 80 -1.69 -12.19 -20.34
N ASP A 81 -2.92 -11.97 -19.91
CA ASP A 81 -3.94 -12.97 -19.62
C ASP A 81 -3.66 -13.89 -18.42
N LEU A 82 -2.47 -14.48 -18.29
CA LEU A 82 -2.08 -15.33 -17.15
C LEU A 82 -1.18 -14.61 -16.14
N TRP A 83 -0.66 -13.45 -16.53
CA TRP A 83 0.15 -12.61 -15.65
C TRP A 83 -0.05 -11.14 -15.99
N ARG A 84 0.15 -10.28 -15.00
CA ARG A 84 0.22 -8.83 -15.13
C ARG A 84 1.55 -8.37 -14.59
N VAL A 85 2.22 -7.46 -15.29
CA VAL A 85 3.37 -6.73 -14.75
C VAL A 85 3.01 -5.25 -14.67
N TYR A 86 3.57 -4.55 -13.69
CA TYR A 86 3.39 -3.11 -13.57
C TYR A 86 4.62 -2.44 -13.00
N GLY A 87 4.74 -1.15 -13.27
CA GLY A 87 5.81 -0.33 -12.75
C GLY A 87 5.52 1.15 -12.91
N GLY A 88 6.26 1.95 -12.16
CA GLY A 88 6.21 3.40 -12.23
C GLY A 88 6.93 4.04 -11.03
N GLY A 89 6.53 5.27 -10.74
CA GLY A 89 7.19 6.06 -9.71
C GLY A 89 6.37 7.28 -9.32
N GLY A 90 6.91 8.03 -8.37
CA GLY A 90 6.27 9.21 -7.84
C GLY A 90 7.25 10.23 -7.32
N TYR A 91 6.70 11.41 -7.04
CA TYR A 91 7.41 12.55 -6.50
C TYR A 91 6.67 13.06 -5.27
N LEU A 92 7.38 13.15 -4.15
CA LEU A 92 6.90 13.74 -2.90
C LEU A 92 7.19 15.25 -2.91
N PHE A 93 6.21 16.06 -2.47
CA PHE A 93 6.29 17.51 -2.40
C PHE A 93 5.49 18.07 -1.21
N PHE A 94 5.67 19.37 -0.91
CA PHE A 94 5.41 20.01 0.40
C PHE A 94 5.60 19.05 1.58
N ILE A 95 6.83 18.57 1.67
CA ILE A 95 7.27 17.68 2.72
C ILE A 95 7.64 18.57 3.91
N HIS A 96 7.11 18.26 5.10
CA HIS A 96 7.40 19.03 6.31
C HIS A 96 8.82 18.78 6.85
N ASP A 97 9.50 17.76 6.31
CA ASP A 97 10.90 17.42 6.54
C ASP A 97 11.63 17.37 5.20
N ASP A 98 12.91 17.76 5.14
CA ASP A 98 13.75 17.75 3.94
C ASP A 98 14.04 16.31 3.42
N LEU A 99 12.99 15.60 2.99
CA LEU A 99 13.09 14.25 2.46
C LEU A 99 13.39 14.29 0.97
N ASP A 100 14.33 13.42 0.59
CA ASP A 100 14.57 13.06 -0.79
C ASP A 100 13.28 12.54 -1.47
N PRO A 101 12.84 13.15 -2.58
CA PRO A 101 11.44 13.11 -3.00
C PRO A 101 11.08 11.95 -3.94
N TRP A 102 12.03 11.18 -4.43
CA TRP A 102 11.74 10.19 -5.48
C TRP A 102 11.27 8.85 -4.90
N ALA A 103 10.26 8.27 -5.55
CA ALA A 103 9.73 6.95 -5.25
C ALA A 103 9.66 6.10 -6.52
N VAL A 104 9.92 4.80 -6.39
CA VAL A 104 9.70 3.81 -7.45
C VAL A 104 8.89 2.63 -6.91
N GLN A 105 8.04 2.07 -7.76
CA GLN A 105 7.26 0.88 -7.44
C GLN A 105 7.11 0.00 -8.68
N GLY A 106 7.16 -1.31 -8.48
CA GLY A 106 6.92 -2.29 -9.53
C GLY A 106 6.60 -3.66 -8.98
N GLY A 107 5.95 -4.48 -9.79
CA GLY A 107 5.51 -5.79 -9.36
C GLY A 107 4.95 -6.65 -10.49
N ALA A 108 4.61 -7.87 -10.12
CA ALA A 108 4.02 -8.85 -11.01
C ALA A 108 2.93 -9.65 -10.29
N GLU A 109 1.90 -10.01 -11.03
CA GLU A 109 0.79 -10.84 -10.57
C GLU A 109 0.66 -12.04 -11.51
N ALA A 110 0.64 -13.26 -10.99
CA ALA A 110 0.14 -14.43 -11.68
C ALA A 110 -1.38 -14.48 -11.45
N ARG A 111 -2.16 -14.17 -12.48
CA ARG A 111 -3.63 -14.15 -12.42
C ARG A 111 -4.23 -14.46 -13.78
N ASN A 112 -5.30 -15.25 -13.79
CA ASN A 112 -6.00 -15.59 -15.02
C ASN A 112 -7.13 -14.57 -15.30
N ARG A 113 -6.87 -13.61 -16.19
CA ARG A 113 -7.86 -12.63 -16.68
C ARG A 113 -9.05 -13.30 -17.37
N ARG A 114 -8.85 -14.48 -17.95
CA ARG A 114 -9.88 -15.25 -18.67
C ARG A 114 -10.44 -16.39 -17.84
N ALA A 115 -10.30 -16.34 -16.50
CA ALA A 115 -10.88 -17.35 -15.63
C ALA A 115 -12.38 -17.51 -15.92
N ALA A 116 -12.83 -18.76 -15.96
CA ALA A 116 -14.23 -19.06 -16.19
C ALA A 116 -15.06 -18.50 -15.03
N ARG A 117 -16.20 -17.90 -15.36
CA ARG A 117 -17.12 -17.39 -14.34
C ARG A 117 -17.60 -18.52 -13.43
N GLY A 118 -17.77 -18.22 -12.15
CA GLY A 118 -18.16 -19.19 -11.12
C GLY A 118 -17.05 -20.16 -10.68
N THR A 119 -15.82 -19.98 -11.17
CA THR A 119 -14.70 -20.86 -10.81
C THR A 119 -13.75 -20.20 -9.82
N PHE A 120 -13.10 -21.05 -9.03
CA PHE A 120 -11.92 -20.68 -8.26
C PHE A 120 -10.68 -20.80 -9.14
N HIS A 121 -9.76 -19.86 -9.00
CA HIS A 121 -8.48 -19.89 -9.70
C HIS A 121 -7.34 -19.39 -8.79
N PRO A 122 -6.13 -19.96 -8.93
CA PRO A 122 -5.00 -19.52 -8.14
C PRO A 122 -4.61 -18.09 -8.53
N VAL A 123 -4.11 -17.35 -7.55
CA VAL A 123 -3.52 -16.03 -7.73
C VAL A 123 -2.26 -15.91 -6.88
N ALA A 124 -1.25 -15.25 -7.42
CA ALA A 124 -0.04 -14.90 -6.68
C ALA A 124 0.47 -13.53 -7.14
N ALA A 125 1.15 -12.80 -6.27
CA ALA A 125 1.66 -11.48 -6.56
C ALA A 125 2.94 -11.18 -5.78
N VAL A 126 3.79 -10.36 -6.37
CA VAL A 126 4.92 -9.73 -5.71
C VAL A 126 4.92 -8.24 -6.03
N ASP A 127 5.19 -7.41 -5.03
CA ASP A 127 5.30 -5.96 -5.16
C ASP A 127 6.56 -5.48 -4.45
N PHE A 128 7.24 -4.53 -5.08
CA PHE A 128 8.43 -3.88 -4.57
C PHE A 128 8.22 -2.37 -4.63
N ASN A 129 8.51 -1.69 -3.53
CA ASN A 129 8.58 -0.24 -3.47
C ASN A 129 9.90 0.22 -2.87
N SER A 130 10.35 1.39 -3.29
CA SER A 130 11.56 2.01 -2.77
C SER A 130 11.45 3.53 -2.82
N LEU A 131 11.97 4.16 -1.78
CA LEU A 131 11.99 5.61 -1.62
C LEU A 131 13.43 6.09 -1.52
N GLN A 132 13.73 7.21 -2.16
CA GLN A 132 15.06 7.83 -2.13
C GLN A 132 15.44 8.24 -0.71
N SER A 133 14.51 8.83 0.05
CA SER A 133 14.69 9.19 1.47
C SER A 133 15.04 8.03 2.40
N ARG A 134 14.98 6.79 1.90
CA ARG A 134 15.39 5.57 2.61
C ARG A 134 16.66 4.95 2.01
N ASN A 135 17.49 5.75 1.35
CA ASN A 135 18.67 5.29 0.60
C ASN A 135 18.33 4.15 -0.37
N TRP A 136 17.15 4.22 -1.00
CA TRP A 136 16.62 3.18 -1.89
C TRP A 136 16.46 1.80 -1.24
N GLY A 137 16.26 1.74 0.08
CA GLY A 137 15.96 0.50 0.76
C GLY A 137 14.59 -0.06 0.34
N VAL A 138 14.62 -1.27 -0.25
CA VAL A 138 13.44 -1.92 -0.81
C VAL A 138 12.51 -2.46 0.29
N THR A 139 11.22 -2.21 0.13
CA THR A 139 10.15 -2.95 0.79
C THR A 139 9.53 -3.90 -0.22
N ALA A 140 9.46 -5.18 0.16
CA ALA A 140 8.88 -6.24 -0.67
C ALA A 140 7.63 -6.78 0.01
N SER A 141 6.61 -7.07 -0.79
CA SER A 141 5.47 -7.86 -0.36
C SER A 141 5.20 -8.99 -1.35
N ALA A 142 4.72 -10.11 -0.84
CA ALA A 142 4.30 -11.26 -1.60
C ALA A 142 2.92 -11.69 -1.11
N ALA A 143 2.06 -12.09 -2.03
CA ALA A 143 0.74 -12.61 -1.71
C ALA A 143 0.43 -13.83 -2.56
N ALA A 144 -0.25 -14.82 -2.00
CA ALA A 144 -0.73 -15.98 -2.74
C ALA A 144 -2.04 -16.52 -2.16
N GLY A 145 -2.89 -17.06 -3.01
CA GLY A 145 -4.16 -17.64 -2.58
C GLY A 145 -5.09 -17.97 -3.73
N VAL A 146 -6.38 -17.83 -3.47
CA VAL A 146 -7.45 -18.18 -4.40
C VAL A 146 -8.34 -16.97 -4.67
N ALA A 147 -8.75 -16.85 -5.92
CA ALA A 147 -9.75 -15.91 -6.36
C ALA A 147 -10.96 -16.65 -6.89
N TRP A 148 -12.15 -16.11 -6.64
CA TRP A 148 -13.42 -16.60 -7.14
C TRP A 148 -14.05 -15.54 -8.03
N ALA A 149 -14.29 -15.90 -9.30
CA ALA A 149 -14.95 -15.03 -10.26
C ALA A 149 -16.48 -15.20 -10.15
N SER A 150 -17.21 -14.09 -10.04
CA SER A 150 -18.67 -14.13 -9.97
C SER A 150 -19.29 -14.80 -11.22
N PRO A 151 -20.27 -15.71 -11.07
CA PRO A 151 -21.01 -16.29 -12.20
C PRO A 151 -21.75 -15.23 -13.03
N THR A 152 -22.28 -14.20 -12.35
CA THR A 152 -23.27 -13.27 -12.89
C THR A 152 -22.74 -11.85 -13.10
N SER A 153 -21.53 -11.54 -12.63
CA SER A 153 -20.96 -10.19 -12.73
C SER A 153 -19.46 -10.21 -13.02
N THR A 154 -18.87 -9.03 -13.20
CA THR A 154 -17.41 -8.84 -13.30
C THR A 154 -16.72 -8.81 -11.95
N ARG A 155 -17.46 -8.97 -10.84
CA ARG A 155 -16.93 -8.93 -9.48
C ARG A 155 -16.11 -10.18 -9.18
N GLN A 156 -15.11 -10.01 -8.33
CA GLN A 156 -14.29 -11.11 -7.84
C GLN A 156 -14.03 -10.97 -6.35
N PHE A 157 -13.95 -12.12 -5.69
CA PHE A 157 -13.50 -12.23 -4.31
C PHE A 157 -12.13 -12.89 -4.29
N ARG A 158 -11.22 -12.42 -3.43
CA ARG A 158 -9.91 -13.07 -3.22
C ARG A 158 -9.66 -13.31 -1.74
N ALA A 159 -9.12 -14.47 -1.42
CA ALA A 159 -8.59 -14.82 -0.11
C ALA A 159 -7.09 -15.12 -0.27
N LEU A 160 -6.25 -14.35 0.42
CA LEU A 160 -4.80 -14.34 0.22
C LEU A 160 -4.08 -14.50 1.56
N LEU A 161 -2.98 -15.27 1.55
CA LEU A 161 -1.90 -15.11 2.51
C LEU A 161 -0.98 -14.01 1.99
N VAL A 162 -0.58 -13.10 2.88
CA VAL A 162 0.27 -11.96 2.54
C VAL A 162 1.48 -11.97 3.46
N ALA A 163 2.67 -11.77 2.89
CA ALA A 163 3.90 -11.55 3.61
C ALA A 163 4.50 -10.20 3.18
N LEU A 164 4.97 -9.41 4.14
CA LEU A 164 5.61 -8.13 3.89
C LEU A 164 6.94 -8.09 4.62
N ARG A 165 7.98 -7.59 3.96
CA ARG A 165 9.30 -7.34 4.56
C ARG A 165 9.86 -6.03 4.04
N GLY A 166 10.20 -5.12 4.94
CA GLY A 166 10.81 -3.85 4.58
C GLY A 166 10.55 -2.79 5.64
N HIS A 167 10.38 -1.55 5.21
CA HIS A 167 10.16 -0.44 6.13
C HIS A 167 8.71 -0.43 6.65
N MET A 168 8.53 0.09 7.87
CA MET A 168 7.20 0.40 8.40
C MET A 168 6.39 1.21 7.38
N PRO A 169 5.14 0.83 7.06
CA PRO A 169 4.30 1.66 6.20
C PRO A 169 3.82 2.92 6.92
N PHE A 170 4.05 3.01 8.23
CA PHE A 170 3.43 4.00 9.10
C PHE A 170 4.34 5.17 9.47
N GLY A 171 3.89 6.38 9.14
CA GLY A 171 4.36 7.65 9.69
C GLY A 171 5.86 7.83 9.98
N GLN A 172 6.14 8.50 11.10
CA GLN A 172 7.47 8.80 11.64
C GLN A 172 8.36 7.54 11.78
N PHE A 173 7.78 6.38 12.09
CA PHE A 173 8.52 5.12 12.26
C PHE A 173 8.99 4.50 10.95
N SER A 174 8.37 4.89 9.83
CA SER A 174 8.70 4.42 8.48
C SER A 174 10.12 4.73 8.03
N ARG A 175 10.79 5.68 8.68
CA ARG A 175 12.17 6.09 8.36
C ARG A 175 13.22 5.12 8.89
N THR A 176 13.04 4.63 10.10
CA THR A 176 14.09 3.94 10.85
C THR A 176 13.78 2.48 11.11
N GLN A 177 12.50 2.12 11.13
CA GLN A 177 12.07 0.78 11.53
C GLN A 177 11.76 -0.08 10.32
N LYS A 178 12.28 -1.30 10.36
CA LYS A 178 11.92 -2.38 9.44
C LYS A 178 11.07 -3.39 10.17
N LEU A 179 10.16 -4.01 9.42
CA LEU A 179 9.31 -5.08 9.92
C LEU A 179 9.22 -6.23 8.93
N GLY A 180 8.84 -7.38 9.48
CA GLY A 180 8.44 -8.56 8.74
C GLY A 180 7.09 -9.04 9.27
N ASN A 181 6.05 -9.00 8.44
CA ASN A 181 4.70 -9.39 8.83
C ASN A 181 4.16 -10.46 7.90
N VAL A 182 3.30 -11.32 8.46
CA VAL A 182 2.46 -12.25 7.72
C VAL A 182 1.01 -12.03 8.12
N GLY A 183 0.08 -12.23 7.19
CA GLY A 183 -1.32 -11.99 7.44
C GLY A 183 -2.23 -12.63 6.40
N VAL A 184 -3.53 -12.44 6.61
CA VAL A 184 -4.59 -12.87 5.71
C VAL A 184 -5.29 -11.64 5.15
N GLN A 185 -5.58 -11.63 3.86
CA GLN A 185 -6.29 -10.55 3.19
C GLN A 185 -7.49 -11.07 2.42
N PHE A 186 -8.63 -10.41 2.62
CA PHE A 186 -9.85 -10.63 1.86
C PHE A 186 -10.13 -9.41 0.99
N GLN A 187 -10.27 -9.61 -0.32
CA GLN A 187 -10.50 -8.53 -1.28
C GLN A 187 -11.83 -8.74 -2.01
N PHE A 188 -12.63 -7.68 -2.09
CA PHE A 188 -13.87 -7.62 -2.85
C PHE A 188 -13.69 -6.58 -3.95
N GLU A 189 -13.62 -7.02 -5.20
CA GLU A 189 -13.48 -6.12 -6.34
C GLU A 189 -14.84 -5.91 -7.01
N PHE A 190 -15.21 -4.63 -7.18
CA PHE A 190 -16.52 -4.16 -7.64
C PHE A 190 -16.48 -3.62 -9.07
#